data_AF-A0A0M8N8W1-F1
#
_entry.id   AF-A0A0M8N8W1-F1
#
_cell.length_a   1.000
_cell.length_b   1.000
_cell.length_c   1.000
_cell.angle_alpha   90.00
_cell.angle_beta   90.00
_cell.angle_gamma   90.00
#
_symmetry.space_group_name_H-M   'P 1'
#
loop_
_entity.id
_entity.type
_entity.pdbx_description
1 polymer ?
#
loop_
_entity_poly.entity_id
_entity_poly.type
_entity_poly.pdbx_seq_one_letter_code
_entity_poly.pdbx_strand_id
1 'polypeptide(L)'
;MKNVAKSLRARFLDDELYIHVPKGNSGSFTYDGIELGGERVCAEIIDELRAVENRGGKITKLSIVGYSMGGLIARPDPGWFPYLWNFLGARTIAASGQQLFIVDDYRHTGRPLLAVMADSDSIFMNGLRMFKRHTLYSNIVNDRTTVYFTTCIEKTNPYKDPRELDVKFVDGYQGLVVDVSDSSPPRLQLLAPTTPSSMMTAALQADPTPS
;
A
#
# COMPACT_ATOMS: atom_id res chain seq x y z
N MET A 1 13.45 -1.61 3.90
CA MET A 1 13.92 -2.95 3.44
C MET A 1 15.25 -3.37 4.04
N LYS A 2 16.33 -2.58 3.99
CA LYS A 2 17.67 -2.98 4.54
C LYS A 2 17.63 -3.47 5.99
N ASN A 3 16.82 -2.84 6.85
CA ASN A 3 16.66 -3.25 8.24
C ASN A 3 15.94 -4.61 8.39
N VAL A 4 14.96 -4.91 7.53
CA VAL A 4 14.24 -6.21 7.53
C VAL A 4 15.18 -7.33 7.08
N ALA A 5 15.92 -7.12 5.99
CA ALA A 5 16.90 -8.09 5.51
C ALA A 5 17.97 -8.39 6.58
N LYS A 6 18.45 -7.35 7.27
CA LYS A 6 19.41 -7.50 8.38
C LYS A 6 18.83 -8.32 9.54
N SER A 7 17.59 -8.04 9.96
CA SER A 7 16.93 -8.78 11.04
C SER A 7 16.67 -10.24 10.68
N LEU A 8 16.32 -10.54 9.42
CA LEU A 8 16.15 -11.90 8.93
C LEU A 8 17.48 -12.66 8.92
N ARG A 9 18.56 -12.03 8.46
CA ARG A 9 19.91 -12.62 8.46
C ARG A 9 20.45 -12.91 9.86
N ALA A 10 20.03 -12.15 10.87
CA ALA A 10 20.38 -12.44 12.25
C ALA A 10 19.71 -13.71 12.80
N ARG A 11 18.67 -14.22 12.13
CA ARG A 11 17.86 -15.37 12.59
C ARG A 11 17.96 -16.61 11.70
N PHE A 12 18.26 -16.43 10.42
CA PHE A 12 18.29 -17.51 9.43
C PHE A 12 19.62 -17.51 8.69
N LEU A 13 20.19 -18.71 8.55
CA LEU A 13 21.41 -18.93 7.79
C LEU A 13 21.16 -18.78 6.28
N ASP A 14 22.23 -18.60 5.50
CA ASP A 14 22.14 -18.37 4.05
C ASP A 14 21.66 -19.59 3.26
N ASP A 15 21.88 -20.80 3.79
CA ASP A 15 21.39 -22.07 3.25
C ASP A 15 19.90 -22.32 3.55
N GLU A 16 19.39 -21.78 4.65
CA GLU A 16 17.97 -21.87 5.03
C GLU A 16 17.09 -20.84 4.32
N LEU A 17 17.60 -19.61 4.16
CA LEU A 17 16.83 -18.50 3.62
C LEU A 17 17.66 -17.71 2.61
N TYR A 18 17.25 -17.71 1.35
CA TYR A 18 17.80 -16.81 0.34
C TYR A 18 17.05 -15.47 0.37
N ILE A 19 17.77 -14.35 0.51
CA ILE A 19 17.18 -13.00 0.52
C ILE A 19 17.72 -12.23 -0.68
N HIS A 20 16.83 -11.97 -1.63
CA HIS A 20 17.11 -11.06 -2.75
C HIS A 20 16.44 -9.71 -2.52
N VAL A 21 17.19 -8.63 -2.73
CA VAL A 21 16.65 -7.26 -2.74
C VAL A 21 16.76 -6.75 -4.18
N PRO A 22 15.64 -6.62 -4.91
CA PRO A 22 15.69 -6.23 -6.31
C PRO A 22 16.40 -4.89 -6.52
N LYS A 23 17.22 -4.82 -7.57
CA LYS A 23 18.04 -3.63 -7.88
C LYS A 23 17.55 -2.86 -9.10
N GLY A 24 16.86 -3.53 -10.01
CA GLY A 24 16.43 -3.03 -11.32
C GLY A 24 15.40 -1.91 -11.28
N ASN A 25 14.78 -1.68 -10.11
CA ASN A 25 13.86 -0.56 -9.89
C ASN A 25 14.38 0.47 -8.88
N SER A 26 15.68 0.45 -8.57
CA SER A 26 16.28 1.42 -7.64
C SER A 26 16.38 2.82 -8.25
N GLY A 27 16.36 3.86 -7.41
CA GLY A 27 16.48 5.25 -7.87
C GLY A 27 15.31 5.69 -8.75
N SER A 28 15.59 6.32 -9.89
CA SER A 28 14.57 6.82 -10.81
C SER A 28 13.89 5.72 -11.63
N PHE A 29 14.42 4.49 -11.66
CA PHE A 29 13.83 3.40 -12.45
C PHE A 29 12.46 2.94 -11.93
N THR A 30 12.10 3.28 -10.68
CA THR A 30 10.75 3.08 -10.17
C THR A 30 9.70 3.88 -10.94
N TYR A 31 10.12 4.91 -11.67
CA TYR A 31 9.23 5.81 -12.39
C TYR A 31 8.85 5.31 -13.79
N ASP A 32 9.56 4.30 -14.32
CA ASP A 32 9.36 3.78 -15.68
C ASP A 32 8.06 2.99 -15.88
N GLY A 33 7.31 2.76 -14.79
CA GLY A 33 6.02 2.09 -14.83
C GLY A 33 6.03 0.75 -14.10
N ILE A 34 4.85 0.36 -13.63
CA ILE A 34 4.55 -0.87 -12.92
C ILE A 34 4.88 -2.09 -13.79
N GLU A 35 4.52 -2.04 -15.08
CA GLU A 35 4.78 -3.14 -16.03
C GLU A 35 6.29 -3.39 -16.20
N LEU A 36 7.04 -2.37 -16.64
CA LEU A 36 8.47 -2.51 -16.86
C LEU A 36 9.22 -2.83 -15.55
N GLY A 37 8.77 -2.25 -14.44
CA GLY A 37 9.30 -2.57 -13.13
C GLY A 37 9.06 -4.04 -12.75
N GLY A 38 7.88 -4.59 -13.07
CA GLY A 38 7.56 -6.00 -12.87
C GLY A 38 8.43 -6.93 -13.73
N GLU A 39 8.63 -6.60 -15.00
CA GLU A 39 9.46 -7.37 -15.92
C GLU A 39 10.92 -7.47 -15.44
N ARG A 40 11.51 -6.35 -14.99
CA ARG A 40 12.87 -6.32 -14.44
C ARG A 40 13.03 -7.20 -13.21
N VAL A 41 12.09 -7.10 -12.27
CA VAL A 41 12.10 -7.90 -11.05
C VAL A 41 11.92 -9.38 -11.37
N CYS A 42 11.06 -9.71 -12.34
CA CYS A 42 10.87 -11.09 -12.79
C CYS A 42 12.17 -11.67 -13.39
N ALA A 43 12.83 -10.91 -14.27
CA ALA A 43 14.11 -11.31 -14.85
C ALA A 43 15.18 -11.54 -13.76
N GLU A 44 15.29 -10.63 -12.80
CA GLU A 44 16.21 -10.80 -11.66
C GLU A 44 15.91 -12.07 -10.87
N ILE A 45 14.63 -12.33 -10.55
CA ILE A 45 14.25 -13.55 -9.81
C ILE A 45 14.66 -14.80 -10.60
N ILE A 46 14.43 -14.82 -11.91
CA ILE A 46 14.80 -15.97 -12.76
C ILE A 46 16.32 -16.19 -12.74
N ASP A 47 17.11 -15.13 -12.87
CA ASP A 47 18.57 -15.23 -12.86
C ASP A 47 19.11 -15.69 -11.49
N GLU A 48 18.52 -15.19 -10.40
CA GLU A 48 18.86 -15.62 -9.04
C GLU A 48 18.50 -17.08 -8.79
N LEU A 49 17.34 -17.56 -9.27
CA LEU A 49 16.95 -18.97 -9.17
C LEU A 49 17.94 -19.88 -9.91
N ARG A 50 18.35 -19.50 -11.13
CA ARG A 50 19.38 -20.22 -11.90
C ARG A 50 20.73 -20.21 -11.18
N ALA A 51 21.12 -19.09 -10.59
CA ALA A 51 22.37 -18.99 -9.84
C ALA A 51 22.37 -19.90 -8.61
N VAL A 52 21.24 -20.04 -7.92
CA VAL A 52 21.09 -20.99 -6.81
C VAL A 52 21.18 -22.43 -7.29
N GLU A 53 20.50 -22.77 -8.39
CA GLU A 53 20.53 -24.12 -8.98
C GLU A 53 21.93 -24.53 -9.43
N ASN A 54 22.67 -23.62 -10.08
CA ASN A 54 24.05 -23.85 -10.52
C ASN A 54 25.03 -24.10 -9.35
N ARG A 55 24.70 -23.63 -8.14
CA ARG A 55 25.47 -23.90 -6.92
C ARG A 55 25.05 -25.21 -6.23
N GLY A 56 24.14 -25.97 -6.83
CA GLY A 56 23.57 -27.19 -6.24
C GLY A 56 22.47 -26.94 -5.21
N GLY A 57 22.01 -25.69 -5.08
CA GLY A 57 20.91 -25.32 -4.18
C GLY A 57 19.55 -25.63 -4.77
N LYS A 58 18.54 -25.79 -3.92
CA LYS A 58 17.15 -26.04 -4.33
C LYS A 58 16.18 -25.12 -3.60
N ILE A 59 15.57 -24.20 -4.34
CA ILE A 59 14.50 -23.35 -3.82
C ILE A 59 13.19 -24.13 -3.84
N THR A 60 12.56 -24.29 -2.67
CA THR A 60 11.29 -25.04 -2.52
C THR A 60 10.09 -24.13 -2.31
N LYS A 61 10.33 -22.88 -1.91
CA LYS A 61 9.31 -21.89 -1.59
C LYS A 61 9.77 -20.51 -2.04
N LEU A 62 8.84 -19.72 -2.55
CA LEU A 62 9.03 -18.32 -2.90
C LEU A 62 8.12 -17.46 -2.03
N SER A 63 8.65 -16.35 -1.52
CA SER A 63 7.89 -15.34 -0.79
C SER A 63 8.31 -13.96 -1.28
N ILE A 64 7.35 -13.07 -1.46
CA ILE A 64 7.57 -11.72 -1.94
C ILE A 64 7.02 -10.75 -0.90
N VAL A 65 7.83 -9.74 -0.56
CA VAL A 65 7.43 -8.66 0.36
C VAL A 65 7.56 -7.34 -0.38
N GLY A 66 6.42 -6.67 -0.57
CA GLY A 66 6.34 -5.34 -1.15
C GLY A 66 6.04 -4.29 -0.08
N TYR A 67 6.68 -3.13 -0.19
CA TYR A 67 6.29 -1.91 0.52
C TYR A 67 6.08 -0.83 -0.53
N SER A 68 4.91 -0.21 -0.54
CA SER A 68 4.58 0.78 -1.57
C SER A 68 3.88 1.98 -0.96
N MET A 69 3.84 3.06 -1.73
CA MET A 69 3.20 4.34 -1.46
C MET A 69 1.85 4.42 -2.21
N GLY A 70 1.18 3.28 -2.38
CA GLY A 70 0.09 3.04 -3.33
C GLY A 70 -1.24 3.79 -3.06
N GLY A 71 -1.24 4.88 -2.29
CA GLY A 71 -2.45 5.65 -2.05
C GLY A 71 -2.23 7.12 -1.69
N LEU A 72 -1.20 7.76 -2.23
CA LEU A 72 -1.11 9.23 -2.23
C LEU A 72 -2.34 9.95 -2.84
N ILE A 73 -3.27 9.21 -3.46
CA ILE A 73 -4.38 9.73 -4.25
C ILE A 73 -5.61 10.14 -3.40
N ALA A 74 -5.71 9.76 -2.13
CA ALA A 74 -6.93 10.03 -1.34
C ALA A 74 -6.63 10.72 -0.01
N ARG A 75 -6.04 11.92 -0.03
CA ARG A 75 -6.17 12.84 1.11
C ARG A 75 -7.41 13.71 0.89
N PRO A 76 -8.53 13.49 1.60
CA PRO A 76 -9.56 14.50 1.73
C PRO A 76 -9.04 15.55 2.74
N ASP A 77 -8.06 16.35 2.34
CA ASP A 77 -7.76 17.60 3.04
C ASP A 77 -8.71 18.67 2.45
N PRO A 78 -9.36 19.52 3.27
CA PRO A 78 -10.34 20.51 2.81
C PRO A 78 -9.73 21.68 2.01
N GLY A 79 -8.51 21.54 1.47
CA GLY A 79 -7.82 22.56 0.67
C GLY A 79 -7.78 22.19 -0.82
N TRP A 80 -7.74 23.19 -1.69
CA TRP A 80 -7.69 23.00 -3.15
C TRP A 80 -6.33 22.51 -3.68
N PHE A 81 -5.25 22.68 -2.91
CA PHE A 81 -3.88 22.36 -3.33
C PHE A 81 -3.63 20.85 -3.53
N PRO A 82 -4.08 19.93 -2.65
CA PRO A 82 -4.05 18.49 -2.90
C PRO A 82 -4.84 18.06 -4.14
N TYR A 83 -6.00 18.67 -4.42
CA TYR A 83 -6.78 18.38 -5.64
C TYR A 83 -6.05 18.86 -6.90
N LEU A 84 -5.43 20.03 -6.84
CA LEU A 84 -4.64 20.55 -7.95
C LEU A 84 -3.38 19.71 -8.19
N TRP A 85 -2.70 19.25 -7.13
CA TRP A 85 -1.56 18.35 -7.25
C TRP A 85 -1.96 16.95 -7.77
N ASN A 86 -3.11 16.43 -7.37
CA ASN A 86 -3.65 15.18 -7.92
C ASN A 86 -4.04 15.32 -9.40
N PHE A 87 -4.52 16.49 -9.82
CA PHE A 87 -4.90 16.76 -11.20
C PHE A 87 -3.69 17.07 -12.12
N LEU A 88 -2.75 17.91 -11.67
CA LEU A 88 -1.55 18.29 -12.42
C LEU A 88 -0.42 17.26 -12.32
N GLY A 89 -0.25 16.63 -11.16
CA GLY A 89 0.73 15.56 -10.94
C GLY A 89 0.44 14.36 -11.83
N ALA A 90 -0.79 13.86 -11.87
CA ALA A 90 -1.18 12.72 -12.72
C ALA A 90 -0.77 12.87 -14.21
N ARG A 91 -0.75 14.11 -14.73
CA ARG A 91 -0.40 14.44 -16.13
C ARG A 91 1.05 14.91 -16.32
N THR A 92 1.84 15.06 -15.27
CA THR A 92 3.26 15.48 -15.33
C THR A 92 4.23 14.45 -14.77
N ILE A 93 3.72 13.37 -14.17
CA ILE A 93 4.51 12.32 -13.53
C ILE A 93 4.76 11.20 -14.55
N ALA A 94 5.96 10.62 -14.46
CA ALA A 94 6.42 9.46 -15.21
C ALA A 94 5.41 8.30 -15.29
N ALA A 95 5.66 7.31 -16.15
CA ALA A 95 4.71 6.24 -16.49
C ALA A 95 4.02 5.57 -15.27
N SER A 96 4.75 5.32 -14.19
CA SER A 96 4.18 4.80 -12.94
C SER A 96 3.12 5.71 -12.30
N GLY A 97 3.27 7.03 -12.39
CA GLY A 97 2.28 7.99 -11.91
C GLY A 97 0.99 7.91 -12.72
N GLN A 98 1.08 7.91 -14.05
CA GLN A 98 -0.10 7.77 -14.91
C GLN A 98 -0.89 6.50 -14.59
N GLN A 99 -0.18 5.39 -14.37
CA GLN A 99 -0.77 4.10 -13.99
C GLN A 99 -1.41 4.15 -12.60
N LEU A 100 -0.77 4.79 -11.62
CA LEU A 100 -1.33 4.97 -10.27
C LEU A 100 -2.59 5.84 -10.29
N PHE A 101 -2.64 6.87 -11.14
CA PHE A 101 -3.78 7.78 -11.28
C PHE A 101 -4.87 7.27 -12.22
N ILE A 102 -4.75 6.06 -12.78
CA ILE A 102 -5.79 5.45 -13.65
C ILE A 102 -6.05 6.35 -14.88
N VAL A 103 -5.01 7.03 -15.38
CA VAL A 103 -5.06 7.89 -16.57
C VAL A 103 -4.32 7.29 -17.77
N ASP A 104 -3.73 6.12 -17.59
CA ASP A 104 -3.04 5.37 -18.64
C ASP A 104 -4.02 4.56 -19.51
N ASP A 105 -3.53 4.10 -20.65
CA ASP A 105 -4.18 3.12 -21.51
C ASP A 105 -3.25 1.91 -21.67
N TYR A 106 -3.57 0.84 -20.94
CA TYR A 106 -2.74 -0.35 -20.92
C TYR A 106 -2.81 -1.06 -22.27
N ARG A 107 -1.69 -1.09 -23.00
CA ARG A 107 -1.54 -1.79 -24.29
C ARG A 107 -2.66 -1.49 -25.30
N HIS A 108 -3.17 -0.26 -25.31
CA HIS A 108 -4.26 0.16 -26.20
C HIS A 108 -5.57 -0.65 -26.03
N THR A 109 -5.81 -1.15 -24.82
CA THR A 109 -7.02 -1.91 -24.50
C THR A 109 -8.22 -0.99 -24.21
N GLY A 110 -8.00 0.32 -24.08
CA GLY A 110 -8.99 1.28 -23.59
C GLY A 110 -9.24 1.16 -22.08
N ARG A 111 -8.42 0.37 -21.36
CA ARG A 111 -8.49 0.17 -19.92
C ARG A 111 -7.17 0.58 -19.26
N PRO A 112 -7.20 1.24 -18.10
CA PRO A 112 -6.01 1.57 -17.32
C PRO A 112 -5.41 0.30 -16.68
N LEU A 113 -4.09 0.25 -16.54
CA LEU A 113 -3.37 -0.96 -16.09
C LEU A 113 -3.89 -1.49 -14.76
N LEU A 114 -4.09 -0.61 -13.76
CA LEU A 114 -4.57 -1.05 -12.44
C LEU A 114 -5.96 -1.69 -12.51
N ALA A 115 -6.84 -1.24 -13.41
CA ALA A 115 -8.15 -1.84 -13.60
C ALA A 115 -8.06 -3.21 -14.30
N VAL A 116 -7.06 -3.42 -15.16
CA VAL A 116 -6.79 -4.73 -15.76
C VAL A 116 -6.16 -5.67 -14.73
N MET A 117 -5.26 -5.18 -13.89
CA MET A 117 -4.64 -5.96 -12.81
C MET A 117 -5.63 -6.38 -11.73
N ALA A 118 -6.64 -5.55 -11.44
CA ALA A 118 -7.68 -5.85 -10.45
C ALA A 118 -8.76 -6.79 -10.98
N ASP A 119 -8.79 -7.07 -12.28
CA ASP A 119 -9.73 -7.99 -12.89
C ASP A 119 -9.47 -9.41 -12.38
N SER A 120 -10.51 -10.08 -11.87
CA SER A 120 -10.38 -11.39 -11.23
C SER A 120 -9.87 -12.44 -12.20
N ASP A 121 -10.12 -12.30 -13.49
CA ASP A 121 -9.71 -13.27 -14.50
C ASP A 121 -8.37 -12.91 -15.16
N SER A 122 -7.75 -11.81 -14.72
CA SER A 122 -6.44 -11.40 -15.24
C SER A 122 -5.33 -12.38 -14.87
N ILE A 123 -4.29 -12.40 -15.71
CA ILE A 123 -3.05 -13.12 -15.42
C ILE A 123 -2.40 -12.66 -14.11
N PHE A 124 -2.62 -11.40 -13.71
CA PHE A 124 -2.08 -10.83 -12.48
C PHE A 124 -2.73 -11.45 -11.24
N MET A 125 -4.06 -11.51 -11.22
CA MET A 125 -4.79 -12.18 -10.13
C MET A 125 -4.57 -13.68 -10.13
N ASN A 126 -4.46 -14.32 -11.31
CA ASN A 126 -4.11 -15.73 -11.42
C ASN A 126 -2.72 -16.03 -10.83
N GLY A 127 -1.71 -15.21 -11.14
CA GLY A 127 -0.38 -15.33 -10.54
C GLY A 127 -0.40 -15.10 -9.03
N LEU A 128 -1.15 -14.09 -8.57
CA LEU A 128 -1.29 -13.82 -7.13
C LEU A 128 -1.93 -15.01 -6.40
N ARG A 129 -2.93 -15.68 -6.98
CA ARG A 129 -3.57 -16.87 -6.40
C ARG A 129 -2.64 -18.07 -6.21
N MET A 130 -1.51 -18.12 -6.91
CA MET A 130 -0.52 -19.19 -6.73
C MET A 130 0.15 -19.14 -5.36
N PHE A 131 0.16 -17.97 -4.70
CA PHE A 131 0.68 -17.84 -3.34
C PHE A 131 -0.32 -18.36 -2.33
N LYS A 132 0.12 -19.28 -1.46
CA LYS A 132 -0.74 -19.88 -0.42
C LYS A 132 -1.18 -18.88 0.65
N ARG A 133 -0.46 -17.77 0.80
CA ARG A 133 -0.70 -16.78 1.86
C ARG A 133 -0.58 -15.38 1.29
N HIS A 134 -1.61 -14.59 1.57
CA HIS A 134 -1.66 -13.16 1.32
C HIS A 134 -1.80 -12.48 2.67
N THR A 135 -0.94 -11.51 2.97
CA THR A 135 -0.99 -10.79 4.23
C THR A 135 -0.73 -9.34 3.96
N LEU A 136 -1.64 -8.50 4.47
CA LEU A 136 -1.56 -7.06 4.38
C LEU A 136 -1.19 -6.53 5.77
N TYR A 137 -0.17 -5.68 5.81
CA TYR A 137 0.23 -4.98 7.02
C TYR A 137 0.04 -3.49 6.80
N SER A 138 -0.55 -2.83 7.79
CA SER A 138 -0.92 -1.43 7.69
C SER A 138 -0.50 -0.73 8.96
N ASN A 139 0.31 0.30 8.79
CA ASN A 139 0.78 1.07 9.92
C ASN A 139 -0.36 1.95 10.43
N ILE A 140 -0.69 1.76 11.71
CA ILE A 140 -1.74 2.52 12.39
C ILE A 140 -1.22 3.90 12.84
N VAL A 141 0.07 3.97 13.19
CA VAL A 141 0.73 5.16 13.74
C VAL A 141 2.06 5.40 13.03
N ASN A 142 2.48 6.67 12.92
CA ASN A 142 3.82 7.11 12.49
C ASN A 142 4.22 6.84 11.02
N ASP A 143 3.34 6.29 10.18
CA ASP A 143 3.58 6.23 8.73
C ASP A 143 2.92 7.43 8.02
N ARG A 144 3.74 8.44 7.69
CA ARG A 144 3.30 9.66 6.99
C ARG A 144 3.27 9.48 5.47
N THR A 145 3.91 8.44 4.96
CA THR A 145 4.11 8.18 3.52
C THR A 145 3.06 7.23 2.96
N THR A 146 2.68 6.21 3.73
CA THR A 146 1.68 5.21 3.36
C THR A 146 0.68 5.04 4.50
N VAL A 147 -0.16 6.06 4.65
CA VAL A 147 -1.17 6.17 5.71
C VAL A 147 -2.16 5.00 5.69
N TYR A 148 -2.69 4.64 6.88
CA TYR A 148 -3.52 3.45 7.12
C TYR A 148 -4.57 3.15 6.04
N PHE A 149 -5.40 4.12 5.64
CA PHE A 149 -6.50 3.88 4.70
C PHE A 149 -6.01 3.36 3.33
N THR A 150 -4.79 3.73 2.94
CA THR A 150 -4.17 3.25 1.69
C THR A 150 -3.61 1.85 1.81
N THR A 151 -2.94 1.54 2.93
CA THR A 151 -2.33 0.22 3.16
C THR A 151 -3.35 -0.82 3.57
N CYS A 152 -4.46 -0.45 4.19
CA CYS A 152 -5.52 -1.36 4.61
C CYS A 152 -6.61 -1.56 3.55
N ILE A 153 -6.57 -0.84 2.42
CA ILE A 153 -7.64 -0.82 1.40
C ILE A 153 -8.97 -0.42 2.06
N GLU A 154 -8.93 0.64 2.85
CA GLU A 154 -10.07 1.14 3.63
C GLU A 154 -10.36 2.60 3.30
N LYS A 155 -11.61 3.05 3.48
CA LYS A 155 -11.97 4.45 3.20
C LYS A 155 -11.47 5.43 4.28
N THR A 156 -11.33 4.95 5.50
CA THR A 156 -11.06 5.77 6.68
C THR A 156 -10.09 5.06 7.61
N ASN A 157 -9.25 5.83 8.31
CA ASN A 157 -8.49 5.31 9.43
C ASN A 157 -9.33 5.40 10.71
N PRO A 158 -9.79 4.26 11.29
CA PRO A 158 -10.54 4.27 12.55
C PRO A 158 -9.64 4.59 13.75
N TYR A 159 -8.32 4.51 13.60
CA TYR A 159 -7.33 4.61 14.66
C TYR A 159 -6.69 6.00 14.73
N LYS A 160 -7.52 7.04 14.89
CA LYS A 160 -7.07 8.44 14.78
C LYS A 160 -6.19 8.91 15.94
N ASP A 161 -6.42 8.41 17.16
CA ASP A 161 -5.61 8.72 18.33
C ASP A 161 -5.03 7.45 18.96
N PRO A 162 -3.69 7.24 18.90
CA PRO A 162 -3.02 6.10 19.51
C PRO A 162 -3.26 5.95 21.02
N ARG A 163 -3.62 7.03 21.71
CA ARG A 163 -3.85 7.06 23.17
C ARG A 163 -5.24 6.54 23.55
N GLU A 164 -6.15 6.49 22.59
CA GLU A 164 -7.53 6.03 22.78
C GLU A 164 -7.72 4.58 22.32
N LEU A 165 -6.64 3.92 21.86
CA LEU A 165 -6.68 2.55 21.35
C LEU A 165 -6.56 1.53 22.49
N ASP A 166 -7.70 1.01 22.93
CA ASP A 166 -7.74 -0.25 23.67
C ASP A 166 -7.60 -1.41 22.68
N VAL A 167 -6.35 -1.80 22.40
CA VAL A 167 -6.00 -2.84 21.44
C VAL A 167 -5.31 -4.02 22.09
N LYS A 168 -5.75 -5.21 21.73
CA LYS A 168 -5.02 -6.44 22.03
C LYS A 168 -3.85 -6.58 21.05
N PHE A 169 -2.72 -7.03 21.55
CA PHE A 169 -1.56 -7.36 20.72
C PHE A 169 -1.48 -8.86 20.48
N VAL A 170 -0.97 -9.24 19.31
CA VAL A 170 -0.64 -10.64 19.02
C VAL A 170 0.44 -11.10 20.00
N ASP A 171 0.28 -12.29 20.56
CA ASP A 171 1.25 -12.84 21.50
C ASP A 171 2.64 -12.97 20.86
N GLY A 172 3.68 -12.56 21.59
CA GLY A 172 5.05 -12.42 21.11
C GLY A 172 5.35 -11.17 20.27
N TYR A 173 4.35 -10.33 19.99
CA TYR A 173 4.48 -9.10 19.19
C TYR A 173 3.89 -7.87 19.90
N GLN A 174 3.97 -7.86 21.24
CA GLN A 174 3.44 -6.80 22.08
C GLN A 174 4.01 -5.42 21.69
N GLY A 175 3.12 -4.43 21.55
CA GLY A 175 3.49 -3.07 21.12
C GLY A 175 3.80 -2.92 19.63
N LEU A 176 3.77 -4.00 18.84
CA LEU A 176 4.12 -3.98 17.41
C LEU A 176 2.97 -4.40 16.50
N VAL A 177 2.26 -5.48 16.82
CA VAL A 177 1.20 -6.04 15.96
C VAL A 177 -0.10 -6.13 16.74
N VAL A 178 -1.11 -5.40 16.27
CA VAL A 178 -2.46 -5.43 16.83
C VAL A 178 -3.18 -6.69 16.34
N ASP A 179 -3.85 -7.39 17.27
CA ASP A 179 -4.69 -8.52 16.97
C ASP A 179 -6.10 -8.06 16.58
N VAL A 180 -6.39 -8.18 15.28
CA VAL A 180 -7.67 -7.80 14.65
C VAL A 180 -8.67 -8.95 14.62
N SER A 181 -8.34 -10.13 15.17
CA SER A 181 -9.26 -11.29 15.17
C SER A 181 -10.38 -11.15 16.19
N ASP A 182 -10.10 -10.49 17.32
CA ASP A 182 -11.02 -10.27 18.44
C ASP A 182 -11.62 -8.84 18.44
N SER A 183 -10.94 -7.91 17.77
CA SER A 183 -11.40 -6.53 17.64
C SER A 183 -12.17 -6.40 16.33
N SER A 184 -13.50 -6.32 16.42
CA SER A 184 -14.24 -5.58 15.39
C SER A 184 -13.53 -4.23 15.26
N PRO A 185 -13.10 -3.76 14.07
CA PRO A 185 -12.61 -2.39 13.96
C PRO A 185 -13.68 -1.52 14.64
N PRO A 186 -13.32 -0.61 15.57
CA PRO A 186 -14.30 0.10 16.39
C PRO A 186 -15.35 0.61 15.42
N ARG A 187 -16.53 -0.03 15.47
CA ARG A 187 -17.48 0.01 14.38
C ARG A 187 -17.76 1.48 14.21
N LEU A 188 -17.35 2.06 13.08
CA LEU A 188 -17.71 3.42 12.75
C LEU A 188 -19.22 3.44 12.91
N GLN A 189 -19.71 4.07 13.98
CA GLN A 189 -21.04 4.62 13.94
C GLN A 189 -20.92 5.58 12.78
N LEU A 190 -21.35 5.12 11.61
CA LEU A 190 -21.53 5.95 10.45
C LEU A 190 -22.46 7.04 10.98
N LEU A 191 -21.89 8.19 11.35
CA LEU A 191 -22.70 9.33 11.72
C LEU A 191 -23.64 9.50 10.55
N ALA A 192 -24.93 9.25 10.79
CA ALA A 192 -25.96 9.34 9.77
C ALA A 192 -25.72 10.67 9.04
N PRO A 193 -25.83 10.71 7.70
CA PRO A 193 -25.53 11.92 6.95
C PRO A 193 -26.31 13.06 7.58
N THR A 194 -25.59 13.99 8.22
CA THR A 194 -26.20 15.17 8.79
C THR A 194 -26.82 15.90 7.62
N THR A 195 -28.15 15.90 7.57
CA THR A 195 -28.92 16.63 6.56
C THR A 195 -28.36 18.05 6.45
N PRO A 196 -28.19 18.60 5.23
CA PRO A 196 -27.55 19.90 4.99
C PRO A 196 -28.14 21.07 5.80
N SER A 197 -29.35 20.90 6.33
CA SER A 197 -30.06 21.89 7.14
C SER A 197 -29.38 22.21 8.49
N SER A 198 -28.58 21.29 9.06
CA SER A 198 -27.94 21.50 10.37
C SER A 198 -26.68 22.39 10.33
N MET A 199 -25.92 22.38 9.24
CA MET A 199 -24.74 23.25 9.10
C MET A 199 -25.12 24.73 8.90
N MET A 200 -26.26 25.00 8.28
CA MET A 200 -26.73 26.37 8.07
C MET A 200 -27.20 27.01 9.38
N THR A 201 -27.79 26.22 10.30
CA THR A 201 -28.24 26.71 11.61
C THR A 201 -27.06 26.98 12.56
N ALA A 202 -26.01 26.14 12.52
CA ALA A 202 -24.81 26.36 13.33
C ALA A 202 -23.96 27.54 12.84
N ALA A 203 -23.94 27.81 11.53
CA ALA A 203 -23.25 28.97 10.96
C ALA A 203 -24.01 30.30 11.18
N LEU A 204 -25.32 30.26 11.40
CA LEU A 204 -26.17 31.44 11.65
C LEU A 204 -26.29 31.83 13.14
N GLN A 205 -25.77 31.02 14.06
CA GLN A 205 -25.73 31.33 15.50
C GLN A 205 -24.37 31.84 16.00
N ALA A 206 -23.38 31.96 15.11
CA ALA A 206 -22.15 32.68 15.41
C ALA A 206 -22.45 34.19 15.31
N ASP A 207 -22.85 34.76 16.44
CA ASP A 207 -23.09 36.19 16.63
C ASP A 207 -21.86 37.00 16.20
N PRO A 208 -21.99 38.00 15.31
CA PRO A 208 -20.91 38.92 15.04
C PRO A 208 -20.90 40.01 16.10
N THR A 209 -19.75 40.68 16.22
CA THR A 209 -19.52 42.03 16.79
C THR A 209 -18.85 42.08 18.19
N PRO A 210 -18.26 43.23 18.56
CA PRO A 210 -16.80 43.36 18.52
C PRO A 210 -16.23 44.00 19.81
N SER A 211 -14.91 44.07 19.91
CA SER A 211 -14.21 45.15 20.64
C SER A 211 -12.80 45.28 20.10
#